data_AF-A0A444VNE8-F1
#
_entry.id   AF-A0A444VNE8-F1
#
_cell.length_a   1.000
_cell.length_b   1.000
_cell.length_c   1.000
_cell.angle_alpha   90.00
_cell.angle_beta   90.00
_cell.angle_gamma   90.00
#
_symmetry.space_group_name_H-M   'P 1'
#
loop_
_entity.id
_entity.type
_entity.pdbx_description
1 polymer ?
#
loop_
_entity_poly.entity_id
_entity_poly.type
_entity_poly.pdbx_seq_one_letter_code
_entity_poly.pdbx_strand_id
1 'polypeptide(L)'
;MKSNFLSDLSKEKQLAPLLDFYYEKHLKQYTFKRVSNLKQQRQGIDLILEHKVSKNLFYVDEKAQLDYVNESLPTFAFELSYLKNGDQKRGWLFDASKKTHFYALVTSIFSDEEKMFTSCNITFVNRKKLIGHLVDLNLTEEHFTKVIRNNAQTNGKLILESLHPKKEGFLFFSTSNKVEKPINLVLRLEFLVEIGVAKRLV
;
A
#
# COMPACT_ATOMS: atom_id res chain seq x y z
N MET A 1 22.07 9.85 -4.86
CA MET A 1 20.97 9.40 -3.99
C MET A 1 21.12 7.88 -3.83
N LYS A 2 21.42 7.38 -2.63
CA LYS A 2 21.67 5.94 -2.38
C LYS A 2 20.35 5.23 -2.09
N SER A 3 20.23 3.96 -2.50
CA SER A 3 19.08 3.12 -2.18
C SER A 3 19.12 2.72 -0.70
N ASN A 4 18.02 2.93 0.02
CA ASN A 4 17.84 2.62 1.44
C ASN A 4 17.27 1.22 1.69
N PHE A 5 17.31 0.33 0.69
CA PHE A 5 16.64 -0.96 0.72
C PHE A 5 16.92 -1.81 1.97
N LEU A 6 18.18 -1.86 2.44
CA LEU A 6 18.54 -2.64 3.63
C LEU A 6 18.01 -2.03 4.94
N SER A 7 17.96 -0.70 5.04
CA SER A 7 17.37 -0.04 6.21
C SER A 7 15.86 -0.18 6.22
N ASP A 8 15.21 -0.12 5.05
CA ASP A 8 13.76 -0.27 4.93
C ASP A 8 13.34 -1.70 5.31
N LEU A 9 14.06 -2.70 4.81
CA LEU A 9 13.86 -4.11 5.19
C LEU A 9 14.07 -4.36 6.69
N SER A 10 15.01 -3.66 7.32
CA SER A 10 15.24 -3.77 8.77
C SER A 10 14.07 -3.20 9.57
N LYS A 11 13.54 -2.04 9.16
CA LYS A 11 12.39 -1.41 9.80
C LYS A 11 11.12 -2.25 9.66
N GLU A 12 10.87 -2.83 8.49
CA GLU A 12 9.73 -3.74 8.28
C GLU A 12 9.79 -4.95 9.23
N LYS A 13 10.98 -5.54 9.40
CA LYS A 13 11.17 -6.64 10.35
C LYS A 13 10.93 -6.24 11.80
N GLN A 14 11.28 -5.01 12.19
CA GLN A 14 11.03 -4.48 13.54
C GLN A 14 9.55 -4.19 13.79
N LEU A 15 8.78 -3.87 12.74
CA LEU A 15 7.34 -3.62 12.83
C LEU A 15 6.52 -4.90 12.95
N ALA A 16 7.00 -6.00 12.34
CA ALA A 16 6.28 -7.27 12.26
C ALA A 16 5.73 -7.81 13.61
N PRO A 17 6.49 -7.80 14.73
CA PRO A 17 5.96 -8.26 16.03
C PRO A 17 4.73 -7.48 16.50
N LEU A 18 4.70 -6.15 16.29
CA LEU A 18 3.55 -5.33 16.64
C LEU A 18 2.32 -5.66 15.79
N LEU A 19 2.54 -5.89 14.49
CA LEU A 19 1.46 -6.29 13.59
C LEU A 19 0.90 -7.66 13.97
N ASP A 20 1.76 -8.63 14.26
CA ASP A 20 1.37 -9.98 14.69
C ASP A 20 0.52 -9.95 15.96
N PHE A 21 0.92 -9.13 16.93
CA PHE A 21 0.12 -8.89 18.14
C PHE A 21 -1.28 -8.36 17.81
N TYR A 22 -1.40 -7.36 16.92
CA TYR A 22 -2.71 -6.84 16.53
C TYR A 22 -3.53 -7.86 15.74
N TYR A 23 -2.92 -8.63 14.84
CA TYR A 23 -3.63 -9.67 14.12
C TYR A 23 -4.17 -10.75 15.05
N GLU A 24 -3.35 -11.26 15.96
CA GLU A 24 -3.77 -12.25 16.97
C GLU A 24 -4.90 -11.70 17.85
N LYS A 25 -4.76 -10.44 18.29
CA LYS A 25 -5.73 -9.79 19.16
C LYS A 25 -7.05 -9.51 18.44
N HIS A 26 -7.06 -9.04 17.20
CA HIS A 26 -8.26 -8.48 16.55
C HIS A 26 -8.87 -9.37 15.47
N LEU A 27 -8.12 -10.27 14.82
CA LEU A 27 -8.66 -11.17 13.77
C LEU A 27 -9.36 -12.40 14.37
N LYS A 28 -10.44 -12.20 15.14
CA LYS A 28 -11.10 -13.29 15.88
C LYS A 28 -11.64 -14.43 14.99
N GLN A 29 -12.05 -14.12 13.77
CA GLN A 29 -12.62 -15.10 12.81
C GLN A 29 -11.57 -15.74 11.90
N TYR A 30 -10.31 -15.33 11.99
CA TYR A 30 -9.24 -15.80 11.12
C TYR A 30 -8.06 -16.33 11.92
N THR A 31 -7.37 -17.33 11.38
CA THR A 31 -5.97 -17.60 11.74
C THR A 31 -5.08 -16.91 10.71
N PHE A 32 -3.83 -16.64 11.07
CA PHE A 32 -2.86 -16.07 10.13
C PHE A 32 -1.55 -16.82 10.17
N LYS A 33 -0.82 -16.77 9.05
CA LYS A 33 0.52 -17.33 8.92
C LYS A 33 1.40 -16.37 8.13
N ARG A 34 2.59 -16.05 8.66
CA ARG A 34 3.63 -15.33 7.92
C ARG A 34 4.21 -16.18 6.80
N VAL A 35 4.46 -15.53 5.67
CA VAL A 35 5.11 -16.12 4.51
C VAL A 35 6.57 -15.66 4.47
N SER A 36 7.49 -16.61 4.60
CA SER A 36 8.94 -16.38 4.43
C SER A 36 9.45 -16.77 3.03
N ASN A 37 8.59 -17.39 2.21
CA ASN A 37 8.97 -17.82 0.88
C ASN A 37 9.12 -16.61 -0.06
N LEU A 38 10.34 -16.35 -0.52
CA LEU A 38 10.66 -15.20 -1.37
C LEU A 38 9.84 -15.14 -2.67
N LYS A 39 9.48 -16.28 -3.27
CA LYS A 39 8.68 -16.30 -4.50
C LYS A 39 7.25 -15.82 -4.22
N GLN A 40 6.67 -16.22 -3.08
CA GLN A 40 5.35 -15.77 -2.66
C GLN A 40 5.36 -14.30 -2.21
N GLN A 41 6.38 -13.85 -1.47
CA GLN A 41 6.53 -12.43 -1.12
C GLN A 41 6.63 -11.54 -2.35
N ARG A 42 7.38 -11.97 -3.39
CA ARG A 42 7.43 -11.26 -4.69
C ARG A 42 6.06 -11.19 -5.38
N GLN A 43 5.16 -12.13 -5.09
CA GLN A 43 3.76 -12.12 -5.55
C GLN A 43 2.85 -11.26 -4.66
N GLY A 44 3.40 -10.49 -3.70
CA GLY A 44 2.63 -9.65 -2.78
C GLY A 44 1.87 -10.48 -1.73
N ILE A 45 2.55 -11.44 -1.12
CA ILE A 45 1.99 -12.28 -0.06
C ILE A 45 2.96 -12.31 1.13
N ASP A 46 2.69 -11.47 2.12
CA ASP A 46 3.41 -11.44 3.39
C ASP A 46 2.71 -12.30 4.44
N LEU A 47 1.37 -12.33 4.37
CA LEU A 47 0.50 -13.10 5.25
C LEU A 47 -0.54 -13.88 4.47
N ILE A 48 -0.89 -15.05 5.01
CA ILE A 48 -2.07 -15.81 4.58
C ILE A 48 -3.04 -15.83 5.75
N LEU A 49 -4.24 -15.29 5.53
CA LEU A 49 -5.35 -15.40 6.46
C LEU A 49 -6.22 -16.59 6.07
N GLU A 50 -6.62 -17.41 7.03
CA GLU A 50 -7.56 -18.51 6.83
C GLU A 50 -8.80 -18.26 7.68
N HIS A 51 -9.97 -18.22 7.06
CA HIS A 51 -11.22 -18.10 7.80
C HIS A 51 -11.48 -19.39 8.59
N LYS A 52 -11.68 -19.27 9.91
CA LYS A 52 -11.71 -20.43 10.83
C LYS A 52 -12.76 -21.48 10.47
N VAL A 53 -13.92 -21.05 9.99
CA VAL A 53 -15.07 -21.91 9.67
C VAL A 53 -15.04 -22.36 8.21
N SER A 54 -15.03 -21.41 7.27
CA SER A 54 -15.16 -21.73 5.84
C SER A 54 -13.87 -22.19 5.18
N LYS A 55 -12.72 -22.07 5.87
CA LYS A 55 -11.39 -22.45 5.36
C LYS A 55 -10.94 -21.65 4.12
N ASN A 56 -11.63 -20.56 3.80
CA ASN A 56 -11.23 -19.66 2.73
C ASN A 56 -9.91 -18.98 3.06
N LEU A 57 -9.00 -18.99 2.08
CA LEU A 57 -7.69 -18.36 2.18
C LEU A 57 -7.68 -16.97 1.55
N PHE A 58 -7.05 -16.03 2.24
CA PHE A 58 -6.85 -14.67 1.76
C PHE A 58 -5.38 -14.28 1.82
N TYR A 59 -4.85 -13.81 0.69
CA TYR A 59 -3.46 -13.38 0.58
C TYR A 59 -3.36 -11.89 0.87
N VAL A 60 -2.49 -11.52 1.80
CA VAL A 60 -2.33 -10.15 2.29
C VAL A 60 -0.92 -9.68 2.03
N ASP A 61 -0.82 -8.46 1.52
CA ASP A 61 0.43 -7.73 1.31
C ASP A 61 0.48 -6.58 2.33
N GLU A 62 1.50 -6.57 3.18
CA GLU A 62 1.70 -5.51 4.17
C GLU A 62 2.36 -4.31 3.47
N LYS A 63 1.85 -3.11 3.74
CA LYS A 63 2.37 -1.86 3.17
C LYS A 63 2.40 -0.82 4.27
N ALA A 64 3.58 -0.35 4.66
CA ALA A 64 3.77 0.50 5.83
C ALA A 64 4.33 1.88 5.46
N GLN A 65 3.89 2.92 6.18
CA GLN A 65 4.40 4.30 6.06
C GLN A 65 5.63 4.54 6.94
N LEU A 66 6.67 3.72 6.79
CA LEU A 66 7.88 3.77 7.63
C LEU A 66 8.74 5.04 7.45
N ASP A 67 8.48 5.82 6.40
CA ASP A 67 9.06 7.16 6.20
C ASP A 67 8.40 8.22 7.11
N TYR A 68 7.24 7.91 7.71
CA TYR A 68 6.40 8.83 8.50
C TYR A 68 6.19 8.31 9.94
N VAL A 69 7.22 7.68 10.52
CA VAL A 69 7.18 7.26 11.92
C VAL A 69 7.01 8.51 12.81
N ASN A 70 6.14 8.41 13.80
CA ASN A 70 5.68 9.49 14.68
C ASN A 70 4.87 10.59 13.97
N GLU A 71 4.39 10.31 12.74
CA GLU A 71 3.46 11.17 12.01
C GLU A 71 2.20 10.40 11.59
N SER A 72 1.06 11.08 11.68
CA SER A 72 -0.24 10.53 11.27
C SER A 72 -0.70 11.16 9.96
N LEU A 73 -0.54 10.42 8.85
CA LEU A 73 -1.07 10.83 7.55
C LEU A 73 -2.48 10.25 7.31
N PRO A 74 -3.43 11.05 6.78
CA PRO A 74 -4.77 10.56 6.45
C PRO A 74 -4.84 9.85 5.09
N THR A 75 -3.71 9.62 4.43
CA THR A 75 -3.60 9.12 3.06
C THR A 75 -2.63 7.97 2.95
N PHE A 76 -2.79 7.12 1.93
CA PHE A 76 -1.81 6.11 1.54
C PHE A 76 -1.46 6.22 0.05
N ALA A 77 -0.21 5.91 -0.30
CA ALA A 77 0.29 5.94 -1.67
C ALA A 77 0.21 4.54 -2.31
N PHE A 78 -0.49 4.44 -3.43
CA PHE A 78 -0.60 3.22 -4.22
C PHE A 78 0.27 3.35 -5.48
N GLU A 79 1.30 2.51 -5.59
CA GLU A 79 2.28 2.64 -6.66
C GLU A 79 1.70 2.22 -8.01
N LEU A 80 1.78 3.14 -8.98
CA LEU A 80 1.34 2.92 -10.35
C LEU A 80 2.50 2.52 -11.26
N SER A 81 3.66 3.17 -11.09
CA SER A 81 4.87 2.86 -11.84
C SER A 81 6.11 3.43 -11.16
N TYR A 82 7.26 2.89 -11.50
CA TYR A 82 8.57 3.35 -11.06
C TYR A 82 9.63 3.06 -12.13
N LEU A 83 10.74 3.78 -12.09
CA LEU A 83 11.90 3.59 -12.95
C LEU A 83 12.88 2.62 -12.31
N LYS A 84 13.33 1.61 -13.06
CA LYS A 84 14.41 0.71 -12.62
C LYS A 84 15.32 0.38 -13.79
N ASN A 85 16.61 0.68 -13.63
CA ASN A 85 17.63 0.48 -14.66
C ASN A 85 17.29 1.16 -16.01
N GLY A 86 16.66 2.34 -15.95
CA GLY A 86 16.24 3.09 -17.15
C GLY A 86 14.88 2.66 -17.73
N ASP A 87 14.33 1.53 -17.30
CA ASP A 87 13.02 1.06 -17.74
C ASP A 87 11.91 1.48 -16.79
N GLN A 88 10.79 1.95 -17.34
CA GLN A 88 9.57 2.11 -16.56
C GLN A 88 8.97 0.73 -16.26
N LYS A 89 8.88 0.40 -14.97
CA LYS A 89 8.25 -0.79 -14.43
C LYS A 89 6.88 -0.45 -13.87
N ARG A 90 5.99 -1.45 -13.92
CA ARG A 90 4.64 -1.36 -13.38
C ARG A 90 4.69 -1.41 -11.86
N GLY A 91 3.93 -0.53 -11.23
CA GLY A 91 3.73 -0.51 -9.78
C GLY A 91 2.78 -1.60 -9.31
N TRP A 92 2.82 -1.90 -8.02
CA TRP A 92 2.13 -3.07 -7.47
C TRP A 92 0.59 -3.01 -7.52
N LEU A 93 -0.04 -1.84 -7.71
CA LEU A 93 -1.51 -1.75 -7.73
C LEU A 93 -2.12 -2.55 -8.90
N PHE A 94 -1.64 -2.30 -10.12
CA PHE A 94 -2.14 -2.92 -11.37
C PHE A 94 -1.29 -4.11 -11.85
N ASP A 95 -0.28 -4.52 -11.09
CA ASP A 95 0.56 -5.67 -11.46
C ASP A 95 -0.21 -7.00 -11.33
N ALA A 96 -0.53 -7.61 -12.48
CA ALA A 96 -1.28 -8.87 -12.55
C ALA A 96 -0.49 -10.07 -12.00
N SER A 97 0.83 -9.96 -11.84
CA SER A 97 1.64 -11.00 -11.19
C SER A 97 1.43 -11.07 -9.67
N LYS A 98 0.85 -10.01 -9.08
CA LYS A 98 0.51 -9.96 -7.66
C LYS A 98 -0.77 -10.77 -7.40
N LYS A 99 -0.68 -11.67 -6.43
CA LYS A 99 -1.78 -12.52 -5.96
C LYS A 99 -2.53 -11.95 -4.76
N THR A 100 -2.15 -10.76 -4.32
CA THR A 100 -2.73 -10.04 -3.20
C THR A 100 -4.25 -9.89 -3.34
N HIS A 101 -4.98 -10.33 -2.31
CA HIS A 101 -6.42 -10.06 -2.15
C HIS A 101 -6.65 -8.78 -1.36
N PHE A 102 -5.87 -8.57 -0.29
CA PHE A 102 -5.96 -7.39 0.56
C PHE A 102 -4.60 -6.74 0.78
N TYR A 103 -4.57 -5.42 0.81
CA TYR A 103 -3.44 -4.68 1.39
C TYR A 103 -3.72 -4.45 2.86
N ALA A 104 -2.75 -4.76 3.74
CA ALA A 104 -2.75 -4.29 5.12
C ALA A 104 -1.95 -2.99 5.17
N LEU A 105 -2.66 -1.86 5.12
CA LEU A 105 -2.06 -0.53 5.14
C LEU A 105 -1.74 -0.14 6.58
N VAL A 106 -0.45 -0.05 6.90
CA VAL A 106 0.03 0.33 8.22
C VAL A 106 0.41 1.80 8.22
N THR A 107 -0.25 2.56 9.09
CA THR A 107 -0.16 4.03 9.17
C THR A 107 -0.12 4.49 10.62
N SER A 108 0.17 5.78 10.88
CA SER A 108 0.24 6.32 12.24
C SER A 108 1.14 5.46 13.14
N ILE A 109 2.33 5.14 12.64
CA ILE A 109 3.28 4.25 13.30
C ILE A 109 4.05 5.07 14.33
N PHE A 110 3.95 4.74 15.61
CA PHE A 110 4.65 5.44 16.68
C PHE A 110 5.75 4.57 17.29
N SER A 111 6.83 5.22 17.70
CA SER A 111 8.02 4.62 18.29
C SER A 111 8.49 5.52 19.44
N ASP A 112 8.47 5.00 20.66
CA ASP A 112 8.89 5.75 21.86
C ASP A 112 10.40 5.62 22.13
N GLU A 113 11.04 4.59 21.59
CA GLU A 113 12.48 4.34 21.67
C GLU A 113 13.05 3.95 20.31
N GLU A 114 14.37 3.99 20.15
CA GLU A 114 15.03 3.51 18.93
C GLU A 114 14.70 2.03 18.70
N LYS A 115 14.14 1.71 17.53
CA LYS A 115 13.85 0.35 17.03
C LYS A 115 12.68 -0.37 17.69
N MET A 116 11.85 0.31 18.50
CA MET A 116 10.66 -0.29 19.10
C MET A 116 9.40 0.50 18.74
N PHE A 117 8.59 -0.06 17.84
CA PHE A 117 7.28 0.49 17.51
C PHE A 117 6.27 0.13 18.60
N THR A 118 5.53 1.12 19.09
CA THR A 118 4.62 0.97 20.23
C THR A 118 3.15 1.00 19.84
N SER A 119 2.81 1.66 18.73
CA SER A 119 1.45 1.60 18.17
C SER A 119 1.41 1.87 16.66
N CYS A 120 0.36 1.39 16.01
CA CYS A 120 0.04 1.72 14.63
C CYS A 120 -1.43 1.47 14.32
N ASN A 121 -1.93 2.07 13.25
CA ASN A 121 -3.23 1.76 12.67
C ASN A 121 -3.06 0.76 11.53
N ILE A 122 -4.01 -0.17 11.39
CA ILE A 122 -4.04 -1.14 10.29
C ILE A 122 -5.37 -1.01 9.57
N THR A 123 -5.33 -0.69 8.28
CA THR A 123 -6.51 -0.65 7.41
C THR A 123 -6.40 -1.69 6.31
N PHE A 124 -7.33 -2.64 6.26
CA PHE A 124 -7.41 -3.61 5.19
C PHE A 124 -8.12 -3.00 3.98
N VAL A 125 -7.50 -3.06 2.81
CA VAL A 125 -8.09 -2.62 1.54
C VAL A 125 -8.26 -3.82 0.63
N ASN A 126 -9.47 -4.09 0.17
CA ASN A 126 -9.72 -5.14 -0.82
C ASN A 126 -9.26 -4.67 -2.20
N ARG A 127 -8.20 -5.29 -2.73
CA ARG A 127 -7.59 -4.89 -3.99
C ARG A 127 -8.58 -4.95 -5.17
N LYS A 128 -9.36 -6.03 -5.26
CA LYS A 128 -10.33 -6.21 -6.35
C LYS A 128 -11.40 -5.12 -6.31
N LYS A 129 -11.93 -4.81 -5.13
CA LYS A 129 -12.93 -3.74 -4.97
C LYS A 129 -12.34 -2.37 -5.28
N LEU A 130 -11.12 -2.07 -4.82
CA LEU A 130 -10.43 -0.82 -5.14
C LEU A 130 -10.26 -0.65 -6.65
N ILE A 131 -9.71 -1.68 -7.33
CA ILE A 131 -9.53 -1.63 -8.79
C ILE A 131 -10.89 -1.49 -9.50
N GLY A 132 -11.92 -2.22 -9.06
CA GLY A 132 -13.27 -2.08 -9.61
C GLY A 132 -13.80 -0.65 -9.51
N HIS A 133 -13.69 -0.04 -8.33
CA HIS A 133 -14.11 1.34 -8.13
C HIS A 133 -13.33 2.33 -9.00
N LEU A 134 -12.01 2.14 -9.17
CA LEU A 134 -11.21 2.98 -10.07
C LEU A 134 -11.67 2.84 -11.52
N VAL A 135 -12.01 1.63 -11.97
CA VAL A 135 -12.58 1.40 -13.31
C VAL A 135 -13.91 2.11 -13.48
N ASP A 136 -14.79 2.09 -12.48
CA ASP A 136 -16.08 2.81 -12.51
C ASP A 136 -15.89 4.33 -12.66
N LEU A 137 -14.77 4.88 -12.19
CA LEU A 137 -14.37 6.28 -12.37
C LEU A 137 -13.59 6.56 -13.68
N ASN A 138 -13.48 5.57 -14.58
CA ASN A 138 -12.63 5.57 -15.78
C ASN A 138 -11.12 5.73 -15.50
N LEU A 139 -10.68 5.43 -14.27
CA LEU A 139 -9.28 5.47 -13.83
C LEU A 139 -8.62 4.09 -14.01
N THR A 140 -8.53 3.64 -15.27
CA THR A 140 -7.92 2.36 -15.64
C THR A 140 -6.39 2.43 -15.69
N GLU A 141 -5.70 1.28 -15.74
CA GLU A 141 -4.24 1.25 -15.94
C GLU A 141 -3.82 1.99 -17.23
N GLU A 142 -4.60 1.84 -18.31
CA GLU A 142 -4.37 2.54 -19.57
C GLU A 142 -4.51 4.06 -19.41
N HIS A 143 -5.58 4.50 -18.71
CA HIS A 143 -5.78 5.91 -18.41
C HIS A 143 -4.59 6.49 -17.65
N PHE A 144 -4.15 5.82 -16.56
CA PHE A 144 -2.98 6.26 -15.79
C PHE A 144 -1.71 6.27 -16.64
N THR A 145 -1.50 5.27 -17.49
CA THR A 145 -0.34 5.22 -18.39
C THR A 145 -0.32 6.44 -19.32
N LYS A 146 -1.48 6.82 -19.88
CA LYS A 146 -1.61 8.01 -20.73
C LYS A 146 -1.34 9.30 -19.94
N VAL A 147 -1.93 9.45 -18.75
CA VAL A 147 -1.72 10.61 -17.87
C VAL A 147 -0.24 10.73 -17.50
N ILE A 148 0.40 9.63 -17.13
CA ILE A 148 1.83 9.59 -16.76
C ILE A 148 2.71 10.05 -17.93
N ARG A 149 2.48 9.52 -19.15
CA ARG A 149 3.24 9.91 -20.35
C ARG A 149 3.08 11.40 -20.66
N ASN A 150 1.86 11.92 -20.59
CA ASN A 150 1.55 13.32 -20.88
C ASN A 150 2.13 14.27 -19.83
N ASN A 151 2.48 13.77 -18.64
CA ASN A 151 2.98 14.55 -17.51
C ASN A 151 4.39 14.12 -17.08
N ALA A 152 5.19 13.55 -17.99
CA ALA A 152 6.50 12.96 -17.67
C ALA A 152 7.51 13.95 -17.03
N GLN A 153 7.35 15.26 -17.28
CA GLN A 153 8.19 16.32 -16.70
C GLN A 153 7.64 16.89 -15.39
N THR A 154 6.48 16.40 -14.93
CA THR A 154 5.84 16.87 -13.70
C THR A 154 6.56 16.32 -12.48
N ASN A 155 6.66 17.14 -11.44
CA ASN A 155 7.07 16.74 -10.10
C ASN A 155 6.06 17.29 -9.09
N GLY A 156 5.67 16.48 -8.12
CA GLY A 156 4.66 16.83 -7.12
C GLY A 156 3.24 16.40 -7.47
N LYS A 157 2.26 17.13 -6.94
CA LYS A 157 0.83 16.78 -6.97
C LYS A 157 0.21 17.12 -8.33
N LEU A 158 -0.52 16.17 -8.89
CA LEU A 158 -1.39 16.33 -10.06
C LEU A 158 -2.83 15.92 -9.70
N ILE A 159 -3.77 16.82 -9.97
CA ILE A 159 -5.19 16.63 -9.67
C ILE A 159 -5.83 15.83 -10.82
N LEU A 160 -6.68 14.87 -10.46
CA LEU A 160 -7.52 14.14 -11.40
C LEU A 160 -8.93 14.71 -11.31
N GLU A 161 -9.56 15.00 -12.45
CA GLU A 161 -10.92 15.54 -12.46
C GLU A 161 -11.93 14.57 -11.82
N SER A 162 -11.70 13.26 -11.98
CA SER A 162 -12.54 12.21 -11.40
C SER A 162 -12.38 12.04 -9.88
N LEU A 163 -11.47 12.77 -9.22
CA LEU A 163 -11.24 12.66 -7.77
C LEU A 163 -11.14 14.02 -7.08
N HIS A 164 -11.89 14.22 -6.00
CA HIS A 164 -11.76 15.42 -5.18
C HIS A 164 -10.42 15.43 -4.43
N PRO A 165 -9.50 16.41 -4.68
CA PRO A 165 -8.10 16.33 -4.28
C PRO A 165 -7.83 16.45 -2.77
N LYS A 166 -8.83 16.84 -1.98
CA LYS A 166 -8.76 16.93 -0.50
C LYS A 166 -9.60 15.89 0.23
N LYS A 167 -10.50 15.19 -0.48
CA LYS A 167 -11.42 14.22 0.13
C LYS A 167 -11.13 12.80 -0.33
N GLU A 168 -10.67 12.63 -1.56
CA GLU A 168 -10.59 11.32 -2.21
C GLU A 168 -9.14 10.99 -2.55
N GLY A 169 -8.52 11.73 -3.49
CA GLY A 169 -7.14 11.45 -3.87
C GLY A 169 -6.58 12.30 -5.00
N PHE A 170 -5.33 12.00 -5.37
CA PHE A 170 -4.58 12.69 -6.43
C PHE A 170 -3.39 11.84 -6.89
N LEU A 171 -2.74 12.22 -7.99
CA LEU A 171 -1.46 11.62 -8.39
C LEU A 171 -0.30 12.39 -7.80
N PHE A 172 0.75 11.67 -7.42
CA PHE A 172 2.00 12.27 -6.96
C PHE A 172 3.20 11.73 -7.74
N PHE A 173 3.92 12.64 -8.38
CA PHE A 173 5.10 12.37 -9.19
C PHE A 173 6.36 12.68 -8.38
N SER A 174 7.13 11.65 -8.01
CA SER A 174 8.38 11.84 -7.25
C SER A 174 9.61 11.88 -8.16
N THR A 175 9.57 12.66 -9.24
CA THR A 175 10.55 12.58 -10.34
C THR A 175 11.91 13.22 -10.02
N SER A 176 11.97 14.15 -9.05
CA SER A 176 13.22 14.79 -8.63
C SER A 176 13.85 14.19 -7.36
N ASN A 177 13.05 13.53 -6.52
CA ASN A 177 13.42 13.24 -5.13
C ASN A 177 13.77 11.77 -4.86
N LYS A 178 13.57 10.87 -5.83
CA LYS A 178 13.91 9.45 -5.72
C LYS A 178 14.49 8.94 -7.04
N VAL A 179 15.52 8.08 -6.98
CA VAL A 179 16.13 7.46 -8.18
C VAL A 179 15.10 6.68 -8.99
N GLU A 180 14.19 6.01 -8.28
CA GLU A 180 13.12 5.21 -8.86
C GLU A 180 11.98 6.05 -9.44
N LYS A 181 11.98 7.38 -9.26
CA LYS A 181 10.95 8.30 -9.78
C LYS A 181 9.51 7.76 -9.68
N PRO A 182 9.08 7.24 -8.51
CA PRO A 182 7.81 6.54 -8.41
C PRO A 182 6.66 7.51 -8.64
N ILE A 183 5.62 7.01 -9.30
CA ILE A 183 4.36 7.69 -9.50
C ILE A 183 3.29 6.92 -8.76
N ASN A 184 2.59 7.62 -7.86
CA ASN A 184 1.63 7.01 -6.95
C ASN A 184 0.26 7.65 -7.12
N LEU A 185 -0.78 6.84 -7.02
CA LEU A 185 -2.13 7.28 -6.70
C LEU A 185 -2.24 7.41 -5.18
N VAL A 186 -2.35 8.63 -4.67
CA VAL A 186 -2.49 8.90 -3.25
C VAL A 186 -3.97 9.02 -2.91
N LEU A 187 -4.48 8.12 -2.06
CA LEU A 187 -5.89 8.09 -1.66
C LEU A 187 -6.05 8.33 -0.16
N ARG A 188 -7.14 8.99 0.24
CA ARG A 188 -7.49 9.16 1.65
C ARG A 188 -8.06 7.87 2.22
N LEU A 189 -7.62 7.52 3.43
CA LEU A 189 -8.06 6.31 4.12
C LEU A 189 -9.56 6.35 4.45
N GLU A 190 -10.06 7.51 4.87
CA GLU A 190 -11.50 7.72 5.14
C GLU A 190 -12.34 7.45 3.89
N PHE A 191 -11.95 8.03 2.74
CA PHE A 191 -12.62 7.79 1.47
C PHE A 191 -12.70 6.30 1.14
N LEU A 192 -11.59 5.55 1.28
CA LEU A 192 -11.58 4.10 1.01
C LEU A 192 -12.56 3.32 1.90
N VAL A 193 -12.76 3.76 3.15
CA VAL A 193 -13.73 3.17 4.07
C VAL A 193 -15.16 3.55 3.66
N GLU A 194 -15.40 4.82 3.34
CA GLU A 194 -16.70 5.35 2.91
C GLU A 194 -17.25 4.63 1.68
N ILE A 195 -16.40 4.37 0.68
CA ILE A 195 -16.80 3.64 -0.54
C ILE A 195 -16.84 2.11 -0.36
N GLY A 196 -16.59 1.59 0.85
CA GLY A 196 -16.72 0.17 1.18
C GLY A 196 -15.66 -0.74 0.57
N VAL A 197 -14.51 -0.19 0.14
CA VAL A 197 -13.35 -0.97 -0.33
C VAL A 197 -12.37 -1.28 0.80
N ALA A 198 -12.43 -0.55 1.90
CA ALA A 198 -11.55 -0.72 3.05
C ALA A 198 -12.27 -0.87 4.39
N LYS A 199 -11.58 -1.47 5.36
CA LYS A 199 -12.01 -1.56 6.75
C LYS A 199 -10.82 -1.44 7.69
N ARG A 200 -10.94 -0.57 8.70
CA ARG A 200 -9.94 -0.42 9.76
C ARG A 200 -10.04 -1.58 10.76
N LEU A 201 -8.88 -2.13 11.14
CA LEU A 201 -8.74 -3.19 12.15
C LEU A 201 -8.46 -2.58 13.54
N VAL A 202 -7.48 -1.67 13.59
CA VAL A 202 -7.02 -0.90 14.76
C VAL A 202 -6.79 0.55 14.36
#